data_AF-E3IVJ7-F1
#
_entry.id   AF-E3IVJ7-F1
#
_cell.length_a   1.000
_cell.length_b   1.000
_cell.length_c   1.000
_cell.angle_alpha   90.00
_cell.angle_beta   90.00
_cell.angle_gamma   90.00
#
_symmetry.space_group_name_H-M   'P 1'
#
loop_
_entity.id
_entity.type
_entity.pdbx_description
1 polymer ?
#
loop_
_entity_poly.entity_id
_entity_poly.type
_entity_poly.pdbx_seq_one_letter_code
_entity_poly.pdbx_strand_id
1 'polypeptide(L)' 'MSVFDSLLNGLDDGTQQRTRDLIADSVNADRAGVLAGLNPERSVDTGGRTRRRRSSNGSDSE' A
#
# COMPACT_ATOMS: atom_id res chain seq x y z
N MET A 1 1.38 6.54 -17.82
CA MET A 1 0.03 6.37 -17.25
C MET A 1 0.18 6.39 -15.73
N SER A 2 -0.59 7.21 -15.01
CA SER A 2 -0.46 7.32 -13.56
C SER A 2 -0.91 6.02 -12.88
N VAL A 3 -0.32 5.67 -11.73
CA VAL A 3 -0.82 4.57 -10.88
C VAL A 3 -2.28 4.83 -10.49
N PHE A 4 -2.63 6.10 -10.28
CA PHE A 4 -3.99 6.53 -10.01
C PHE A 4 -4.95 6.17 -11.15
N ASP A 5 -4.55 6.42 -12.39
CA ASP A 5 -5.34 6.07 -13.58
C ASP A 5 -5.49 4.56 -13.75
N SER A 6 -4.47 3.79 -13.33
CA SER A 6 -4.52 2.32 -13.33
C SER A 6 -5.52 1.76 -12.33
N LEU A 7 -5.75 2.43 -11.20
CA LEU A 7 -6.71 1.99 -10.18
C LEU A 7 -8.16 2.25 -10.60
N LEU A 8 -8.37 3.23 -11.48
CA LEU A 8 -9.69 3.63 -11.95
C LEU A 8 -10.10 2.92 -13.24
N ASN A 9 -9.15 2.24 -13.90
CA ASN A 9 -9.40 1.55 -15.15
C ASN A 9 -10.37 0.38 -14.93
N GLY A 10 -11.43 0.31 -15.76
CA GLY A 10 -12.45 -0.75 -15.70
C GLY A 10 -13.62 -0.48 -14.74
N LEU A 11 -13.63 0.66 -14.04
CA LEU A 11 -14.78 1.13 -13.26
C LEU A 11 -15.71 1.97 -14.14
N ASP A 12 -17.01 1.97 -13.86
CA ASP A 12 -17.95 2.91 -14.48
C ASP A 12 -17.69 4.34 -13.99
N ASP A 13 -18.14 5.34 -14.75
CA ASP A 13 -17.85 6.75 -14.50
C ASP A 13 -18.32 7.23 -13.11
N GLY A 14 -19.44 6.70 -12.62
CA GLY A 14 -19.98 7.04 -11.30
C GLY A 14 -19.09 6.49 -10.18
N THR A 15 -18.66 5.24 -10.32
CA THR A 15 -17.72 4.61 -9.39
C THR A 15 -16.34 5.27 -9.46
N GLN A 16 -15.86 5.63 -10.65
CA GLN A 16 -14.59 6.36 -10.80
C GLN A 16 -14.62 7.69 -10.04
N GLN A 17 -15.69 8.47 -10.20
CA GLN A 17 -15.81 9.76 -9.52
C GLN A 17 -15.84 9.58 -8.01
N ARG A 18 -16.66 8.66 -7.51
CA ARG A 18 -16.73 8.36 -6.07
C ARG A 18 -15.37 7.91 -5.51
N THR A 19 -14.63 7.07 -6.24
CA THR A 19 -13.30 6.63 -5.82
C THR A 19 -12.30 7.78 -5.81
N ARG A 20 -12.37 8.70 -6.78
CA ARG A 20 -11.53 9.92 -6.78
C ARG A 20 -11.79 10.78 -5.56
N ASP A 21 -13.06 10.99 -5.22
CA ASP A 21 -13.46 11.79 -4.07
C ASP A 21 -12.94 11.17 -2.75
N LEU A 22 -13.11 9.86 -2.58
CA LEU A 22 -12.59 9.14 -1.41
C LEU A 22 -11.06 9.23 -1.26
N ILE A 23 -10.33 9.14 -2.37
CA ILE A 23 -8.87 9.27 -2.34
C ILE A 23 -8.48 10.71 -1.98
N ALA A 24 -9.16 11.71 -2.55
CA ALA A 24 -8.91 13.11 -2.23
C ALA A 24 -9.16 13.41 -0.74
N ASP A 25 -10.28 12.92 -0.19
CA ASP A 25 -10.62 13.08 1.23
C ASP A 25 -9.56 12.45 2.14
N SER A 26 -9.13 11.23 1.82
CA SER A 26 -8.08 10.52 2.57
C SER A 26 -6.75 11.27 2.56
N VAL A 27 -6.31 11.74 1.38
CA VAL A 27 -5.06 12.51 1.26
C VAL A 27 -5.15 13.85 2.00
N ASN A 28 -6.30 14.52 1.96
CA ASN A 28 -6.51 15.77 2.67
C ASN A 28 -6.50 15.56 4.19
N ALA A 29 -7.12 14.49 4.69
CA ALA A 29 -7.09 14.12 6.10
C ALA A 29 -5.66 13.82 6.59
N ASP A 30 -4.89 13.03 5.81
CA ASP A 30 -3.48 12.75 6.11
C ASP A 30 -2.66 14.05 6.14
N ARG A 31 -2.81 14.90 5.13
CA ARG A 31 -2.11 16.19 5.07
C ARG A 31 -2.46 17.10 6.25
N ALA A 32 -3.73 17.14 6.66
CA ALA A 32 -4.16 17.91 7.82
C ALA A 32 -3.52 17.36 9.12
N GLY A 33 -3.45 16.03 9.26
CA GLY A 33 -2.76 15.38 10.38
C GLY A 33 -1.28 15.72 10.43
N VAL A 34 -0.58 15.64 9.29
CA VAL A 34 0.84 16.02 9.18
C VAL A 34 1.06 17.48 9.54
N LEU A 35 0.21 18.39 9.06
CA LEU A 35 0.27 19.81 9.42
C LEU A 35 0.01 20.06 10.90
N ALA A 36 -0.82 19.22 11.54
CA ALA A 36 -1.04 19.24 12.98
C ALA A 36 0.13 18.61 13.79
N GLY A 37 1.20 18.17 13.12
CA GLY A 37 2.38 17.56 13.76
C GLY A 37 2.22 16.07 14.04
N LEU A 38 1.17 15.42 13.54
CA LEU A 38 1.05 13.96 13.59
C LEU A 38 2.01 13.34 12.57
N ASN A 39 2.69 12.26 12.95
CA ASN A 39 3.51 11.51 12.01
C ASN A 39 2.56 10.79 11.04
N PRO A 40 2.75 10.89 9.71
CA PRO A 40 1.87 10.16 8.79
C PRO A 40 2.04 8.67 9.04
N GLU A 41 0.94 8.00 9.41
CA GLU A 41 0.83 6.55 9.59
C GLU A 41 0.94 5.88 8.21
N ARG A 42 2.14 5.91 7.63
CA ARG A 42 2.46 5.15 6.43
C ARG A 42 2.65 3.71 6.85
N SER A 43 1.55 2.95 6.83
CA SER A 43 1.63 1.49 6.79
C SER A 43 2.24 1.10 5.44
N VAL A 44 3.55 1.24 5.33
CA VAL A 44 4.33 0.64 4.25
C VAL A 44 4.30 -0.86 4.55
N ASP A 45 3.50 -1.60 3.79
CA ASP A 45 3.74 -3.03 3.63
C ASP A 45 5.12 -3.17 2.97
N THR A 46 6.16 -3.22 3.80
CA THR A 46 7.55 -3.39 3.35
C THR A 46 7.81 -4.80 2.81
N GLY A 47 6.76 -5.56 2.45
CA GLY A 47 6.90 -6.87 1.85
C GLY A 47 7.72 -7.77 2.75
N GLY A 48 7.20 -8.03 3.96
CA GLY A 48 7.78 -8.92 4.98
C GLY A 48 7.88 -10.39 4.55
N ARG A 49 8.30 -10.66 3.32
CA ARG A 49 8.85 -11.95 2.89
C ARG A 49 10.12 -12.20 3.70
N THR A 50 9.93 -12.73 4.90
CA THR A 50 11.00 -13.37 5.64
C THR A 50 11.60 -14.43 4.71
N ARG A 51 12.83 -14.19 4.24
CA ARG A 51 13.58 -15.15 3.44
C ARG A 51 13.88 -16.31 4.39
N ARG A 52 12.98 -17.30 4.40
CA ARG A 52 13.16 -18.57 5.11
C ARG A 52 14.44 -19.20 4.57
N ARG A 53 15.57 -19.00 5.26
CA ARG A 53 16.81 -19.72 4.97
C ARG A 53 16.48 -21.19 5.18
N ARG A 54 16.42 -21.96 4.09
CA ARG A 54 16.49 -23.42 4.17
C ARG A 54 17.82 -23.72 4.85
N SER A 55 17.79 -24.13 6.11
CA SER A 55 18.88 -24.93 6.65
C SER A 55 18.88 -26.22 5.84
N SER A 56 19.84 -26.32 4.92
CA SER A 56 20.24 -27.60 4.36
C SER A 56 20.87 -28.41 5.49
N ASN A 57 20.05 -29.08 6.29
CA ASN A 57 20.51 -30.15 7.17
C ASN A 57 20.70 -31.41 6.31
N GLY A 58 21.78 -31.40 5.53
CA GLY A 58 22.29 -32.54 4.80
C GLY A 58 23.67 -32.89 5.36
N SER A 59 23.68 -33.70 6.41
CA SER A 59 24.82 -34.45 6.98
C SER A 59 24.17 -35.37 8.02
N ASP A 60 24.40 -36.66 8.15
CA ASP A 60 25.35 -37.57 7.54
C ASP A 60 24.74 -38.98 7.71
N SER A 61 25.03 -39.88 6.79
CA SER A 61 24.66 -41.29 6.89
C SER A 61 25.85 -42.04 7.48
N GLU A 62 25.69 -42.66 8.64
CA GLU A 62 26.54 -43.78 9.11
C GLU A 62 25.66 -44.87 9.76
#